data_AF-A0A1H9BH68-F1
#
_entry.id   AF-A0A1H9BH68-F1
#
_cell.length_a   1.000
_cell.length_b   1.000
_cell.length_c   1.000
_cell.angle_alpha   90.00
_cell.angle_beta   90.00
_cell.angle_gamma   90.00
#
_symmetry.space_group_name_H-M   'P 1'
#
loop_
_entity.id
_entity.type
_entity.pdbx_description
1 polymer ?
#
loop_
_entity_poly.entity_id
_entity_poly.type
_entity_poly.pdbx_seq_one_letter_code
_entity_poly.pdbx_strand_id
1 'polypeptide(L)' 'MAEISKQKFMNTLLEAGIQVSYEIGMPVAICENKDDMPGMLRRVKELAKKIDYNESLGVKCV' A
#
# COMPACT_ATOMS: atom_id res chain seq x y z
N MET A 1 -10.24 17.17 2.49
CA MET A 1 -9.88 16.73 1.13
C MET A 1 -8.77 15.65 1.16
N ALA A 2 -8.91 14.59 1.96
CA ALA A 2 -7.90 13.50 2.06
C ALA A 2 -8.33 12.19 1.37
N GLU A 3 -9.63 12.03 1.10
CA GLU A 3 -10.24 10.79 0.60
C GLU A 3 -9.74 10.41 -0.81
N ILE A 4 -9.50 11.40 -1.68
CA ILE A 4 -9.07 11.20 -3.07
C ILE A 4 -7.64 10.61 -3.12
N SER A 5 -6.74 11.05 -2.24
CA SER A 5 -5.34 10.59 -2.23
C SER A 5 -5.23 9.13 -1.79
N LYS A 6 -6.04 8.71 -0.81
CA LYS A 6 -6.12 7.30 -0.37
C LYS A 6 -6.58 6.38 -1.49
N GLN A 7 -7.67 6.76 -2.14
CA GLN A 7 -8.26 5.95 -3.19
C GLN A 7 -7.34 5.84 -4.42
N LYS A 8 -6.67 6.94 -4.77
CA LYS A 8 -5.63 6.95 -5.81
C LYS A 8 -4.46 6.03 -5.46
N PHE A 9 -4.00 6.06 -4.21
CA PHE A 9 -2.94 5.17 -3.74
C PHE A 9 -3.33 3.70 -3.78
N MET A 10 -4.54 3.36 -3.32
CA MET A 10 -5.06 1.99 -3.39
C MET A 10 -5.14 1.50 -4.84
N ASN A 11 -5.63 2.34 -5.76
CA ASN A 11 -5.64 1.99 -7.19
C ASN A 11 -4.22 1.77 -7.71
N THR A 12 -3.26 2.63 -7.37
CA THR A 12 -1.85 2.46 -7.78
C THR A 12 -1.24 1.15 -7.26
N LEU A 13 -1.59 0.75 -6.03
CA LEU A 13 -1.15 -0.52 -5.45
C LEU A 13 -1.77 -1.71 -6.19
N LEU A 14 -3.07 -1.67 -6.46
CA LEU A 14 -3.79 -2.69 -7.23
C LEU A 14 -3.26 -2.82 -8.67
N GLU A 15 -2.97 -1.70 -9.33
CA GLU A 15 -2.35 -1.66 -10.67
C GLU A 15 -0.93 -2.25 -10.67
N ALA A 16 -0.21 -2.12 -9.56
CA ALA A 16 1.10 -2.75 -9.37
C ALA A 16 1.02 -4.25 -9.04
N GLY A 17 -0.18 -4.81 -8.93
CA GLY A 17 -0.44 -6.20 -8.56
C GLY A 17 -0.32 -6.47 -7.05
N ILE A 18 -0.37 -5.43 -6.22
CA ILE A 18 -0.28 -5.54 -4.76
C ILE A 18 -1.70 -5.66 -4.21
N GLN A 19 -1.97 -6.72 -3.45
CA GLN A 19 -3.23 -6.83 -2.74
C GLN A 19 -3.30 -5.78 -1.63
N VAL A 20 -4.44 -5.11 -1.49
CA VAL A 20 -4.67 -4.12 -0.45
C VAL A 20 -5.97 -4.44 0.27
N SER A 21 -5.90 -4.51 1.59
CA SER A 21 -7.04 -4.62 2.48
C SER A 21 -7.24 -3.29 3.23
N TYR A 22 -8.47 -3.00 3.65
CA TYR A 22 -8.76 -1.80 4.43
C TYR A 22 -9.13 -2.24 5.86
N GLU A 23 -8.18 -2.11 6.78
CA GLU A 23 -8.37 -2.49 8.19
C GLU A 23 -8.32 -1.24 9.06
N ILE A 24 -9.29 -1.05 9.97
CA ILE A 24 -9.28 0.01 11.00
C ILE A 24 -9.07 1.41 10.40
N GLY A 25 -9.66 1.69 9.23
CA GLY A 25 -9.55 3.01 8.59
C GLY A 25 -8.21 3.30 7.92
N MET A 26 -7.34 2.30 7.71
CA MET A 26 -6.08 2.45 6.98
C MET A 26 -5.89 1.36 5.91
N PRO A 27 -5.25 1.70 4.77
CA PRO A 27 -4.86 0.71 3.76
C PRO A 27 -3.71 -0.16 4.29
N VAL A 28 -3.86 -1.47 4.12
CA VAL A 28 -2.89 -2.49 4.50
C VAL A 28 -2.53 -3.28 3.24
N ALA A 29 -1.28 -3.18 2.80
CA ALA A 29 -0.77 -4.04 1.72
C ALA A 29 -0.61 -5.47 2.24
N ILE A 30 -1.19 -6.43 1.52
CA ILE A 30 -1.14 -7.85 1.83
C ILE A 30 -0.05 -8.51 0.99
N CYS A 31 0.92 -9.12 1.65
CA CYS A 31 1.93 -9.98 1.04
C CYS A 31 1.57 -11.46 1.24
N GLU A 32 1.77 -12.28 0.21
CA GLU A 32 1.58 -13.74 0.31
C GLU A 32 2.81 -14.45 0.90
N ASN A 33 3.99 -13.81 0.86
CA ASN A 33 5.24 -14.39 1.35
C ASN A 33 5.94 -13.42 2.30
N LYS A 34 6.36 -13.92 3.48
CA LYS A 34 7.12 -13.15 4.47
C LYS A 34 8.50 -12.74 3.97
N ASP A 35 9.13 -13.58 3.15
CA ASP A 35 10.41 -13.27 2.50
C ASP A 35 10.30 -12.10 1.51
N ASP A 36 9.10 -11.84 0.97
CA ASP A 36 8.84 -10.71 0.06
C ASP A 36 8.52 -9.41 0.82
N MET A 37 8.25 -9.48 2.13
CA MET A 37 7.94 -8.31 2.97
C MET A 37 8.88 -7.11 2.78
N PRO A 38 10.23 -7.26 2.80
CA PRO A 38 11.14 -6.13 2.54
C PRO A 38 11.03 -5.59 1.10
N GLY A 39 10.78 -6.46 0.11
CA GLY A 39 10.56 -6.08 -1.28
C GLY A 39 9.25 -5.30 -1.45
N MET A 40 8.19 -5.79 -0.82
CA MET A 40 6.88 -5.16 -0.83
C MET A 40 6.90 -3.81 -0.09
N LEU A 41 7.52 -3.70 1.08
CA LEU A 41 7.74 -2.42 1.77
C LEU A 41 8.44 -1.39 0.86
N ARG A 42 9.47 -1.83 0.13
CA ARG A 42 10.19 -0.97 -0.80
C ARG A 42 9.30 -0.52 -1.95
N ARG A 43 8.58 -1.44 -2.61
CA ARG A 43 7.65 -1.12 -3.71
C ARG A 43 6.56 -0.16 -3.27
N VAL A 44 5.93 -0.43 -2.12
CA VAL A 44 4.86 0.41 -1.59
C VAL A 44 5.38 1.82 -1.26
N LYS A 45 6.58 1.94 -0.69
CA LYS A 45 7.22 3.23 -0.42
C LYS A 45 7.55 4.01 -1.71
N GLU A 46 7.98 3.33 -2.76
CA GLU A 46 8.23 3.98 -4.06
C GLU A 46 6.93 4.45 -4.71
N LEU A 47 5.85 3.66 -4.63
CA LEU A 47 4.55 4.05 -5.15
C LEU A 47 3.97 5.23 -4.37
N ALA A 48 4.09 5.23 -3.03
CA ALA A 48 3.66 6.33 -2.18
C ALA A 48 4.37 7.64 -2.56
N LYS A 49 5.70 7.58 -2.77
CA LYS A 49 6.49 8.75 -3.24
C LYS A 49 6.04 9.27 -4.60
N LYS A 50 5.69 8.40 -5.55
CA LYS A 50 5.27 8.82 -6.90
C LYS A 50 4.01 9.67 -6.92
N ILE A 51 3.13 9.49 -5.94
CA ILE A 51 1.86 10.21 -5.85
C ILE A 51 1.80 11.19 -4.68
N ASP A 52 2.95 11.48 -4.05
CA ASP A 52 3.08 12.34 -2.86
C ASP A 52 2.18 11.88 -1.68
N TYR A 53 2.03 10.57 -1.50
CA TYR A 53 1.26 9.99 -0.40
C TYR A 53 2.11 9.94 0.87
N ASN A 54 1.77 10.78 1.85
CA ASN A 54 2.49 10.92 3.11
C ASN A 54 1.76 10.31 4.34
N GLU A 55 0.65 9.60 4.12
CA GLU A 55 -0.06 8.92 5.21
C GLU A 55 0.53 7.53 5.51
N SER A 56 0.28 7.05 6.72
CA SER A 56 0.69 5.72 7.17
C SER A 56 -0.05 4.60 6.43
N LEU A 57 0.71 3.59 5.98
CA LEU A 57 0.19 2.34 5.43
C LEU A 57 0.73 1.16 6.24
N GLY A 58 -0.13 0.16 6.48
CA GLY A 58 0.27 -1.12 7.05
C GLY A 58 0.78 -2.09 5.99
N VAL A 59 1.69 -2.99 6.35
CA VAL A 59 2.04 -4.16 5.54
C VAL A 59 1.83 -5.39 6.41
N LYS A 60 1.08 -6.37 5.89
CA LYS A 60 0.75 -7.61 6.60
C LYS A 60 0.98 -8.77 5.66
N CYS A 61 1.82 -9.73 6.06
CA CYS A 61 1.94 -10.98 5.31
C CYS A 61 1.05 -12.04 5.96
N VAL A 62 0.29 -12.76 5.13
CA VAL A 62 -0.53 -13.91 5.54
C VAL A 62 0.28 -15.19 5.57
#